data_AF-A0AAJ7XFY4-F1
#
_entry.id   AF-A0AAJ7XFY4-F1
#
_cell.length_a   1.000
_cell.length_b   1.000
_cell.length_c   1.000
_cell.angle_alpha   90.00
_cell.angle_beta   90.00
_cell.angle_gamma   90.00
#
_symmetry.space_group_name_H-M   'P 1'
#
loop_
_entity.id
_entity.type
_entity.pdbx_description
1 polymer ?
#
loop_
_entity_poly.entity_id
_entity_poly.type
_entity_poly.pdbx_seq_one_letter_code
_entity_poly.pdbx_strand_id
1 'polypeptide(L)'
;MGNIGRESRRVKLTYVVHCFAGGAHGHAYIHVFRIESFLGKLETLTGVVYIVFAILLVIIAATEALRLSELGVAYFKSFWNIAELLSIALGAASVVTYFIKMSVATRTLEKFRTDPHKFVNFQELVTWDRQVSELLATLVFVSTIKVLGHMKSLRQFKVLVGAFSEAWNHIQGFAVIVLVIFCGFGQLARLLFGSSLWNYARSPRAWSSRFSLFLGQPGNGKLYAANRVLRPLIYFAFTFMTTFVIVNFSLGILSNGFISF
;
A
#
# COMPACT_ATOMS: atom_id res chain seq x y z
N MET A 1 -10.57 40.28 23.79
CA MET A 1 -11.17 38.95 24.00
C MET A 1 -12.38 38.82 23.09
N GLY A 2 -12.34 37.94 22.08
CA GLY A 2 -13.42 37.79 21.11
C GLY A 2 -13.27 36.51 20.29
N ASN A 3 -13.61 35.39 20.93
CA ASN A 3 -14.12 34.13 20.36
C ASN A 3 -13.61 33.69 18.96
N ILE A 4 -12.34 33.27 18.86
CA ILE A 4 -11.83 32.49 17.72
C ILE A 4 -11.82 31.02 18.15
N GLY A 5 -13.01 30.41 18.19
CA GLY A 5 -13.22 29.04 18.66
C GLY A 5 -14.10 28.21 17.73
N ARG A 6 -14.30 28.64 16.47
CA ARG A 6 -15.04 27.84 15.49
C ARG A 6 -14.07 27.02 14.67
N GLU A 7 -13.82 25.82 15.18
CA GLU A 7 -13.12 24.71 14.54
C GLU A 7 -13.69 24.47 13.14
N SER A 8 -13.16 25.15 12.11
CA SER A 8 -13.70 25.03 10.75
C SER A 8 -13.11 23.80 10.07
N ARG A 9 -13.69 22.63 10.36
CA ARG A 9 -13.48 21.42 9.54
C ARG A 9 -14.06 21.68 8.16
N ARG A 10 -13.20 21.79 7.15
CA ARG A 10 -13.64 21.84 5.75
C ARG A 10 -13.44 20.47 5.13
N VAL A 11 -14.51 19.94 4.56
CA VAL A 11 -14.50 18.68 3.82
C VAL A 11 -14.39 19.02 2.35
N LYS A 12 -13.37 18.50 1.67
CA LYS A 12 -13.30 18.57 0.21
C LYS A 12 -13.88 17.31 -0.39
N LEU A 13 -14.95 17.49 -1.15
CA LEU A 13 -15.54 16.48 -1.98
C LEU A 13 -15.07 16.71 -3.41
N THR A 14 -14.25 15.79 -3.94
CA THR A 14 -13.90 15.78 -5.35
C THR A 14 -14.71 14.68 -6.02
N TYR A 15 -15.67 15.08 -6.85
CA TYR A 15 -16.43 14.16 -7.68
C TYR A 15 -15.77 14.07 -9.05
N VAL A 16 -15.28 12.88 -9.40
CA VAL A 16 -14.73 12.59 -10.72
C VAL A 16 -15.72 11.68 -11.44
N VAL A 17 -16.27 12.15 -12.55
CA VAL A 17 -17.13 11.34 -13.41
C VAL A 17 -16.34 10.97 -14.66
N HIS A 18 -16.08 9.68 -14.83
CA HIS A 18 -15.50 9.15 -16.06
C HIS A 18 -16.63 8.72 -16.99
N CYS A 19 -16.75 9.39 -18.13
CA CYS A 19 -17.65 9.00 -19.20
C CYS A 19 -16.88 8.13 -20.22
N PHE A 20 -17.28 6.88 -20.40
CA PHE A 20 -16.73 5.98 -21.41
C PHE A 20 -17.89 5.32 -22.17
N ALA A 21 -17.84 5.40 -23.51
CA ALA A 21 -18.76 4.73 -24.44
C ALA A 21 -20.27 4.87 -24.09
N GLY A 22 -20.72 6.08 -23.76
CA GLY A 22 -22.12 6.38 -23.45
C GLY A 22 -22.56 6.10 -22.00
N GLY A 23 -21.70 5.54 -21.15
CA GLY A 23 -21.96 5.36 -19.71
C GLY A 23 -21.17 6.35 -18.83
N ALA A 24 -21.76 6.79 -17.72
CA ALA A 24 -21.12 7.65 -16.72
C ALA A 24 -20.82 6.87 -15.43
N HIS A 25 -19.56 6.90 -14.98
CA HIS A 25 -19.13 6.27 -13.74
C HIS A 25 -18.55 7.32 -12.80
N GLY A 26 -19.21 7.54 -11.66
CA GLY A 26 -18.77 8.48 -10.63
C GLY A 26 -17.88 7.81 -9.58
N HIS A 27 -16.77 8.46 -9.27
CA HIS A 27 -15.96 8.20 -8.09
C HIS A 27 -15.94 9.47 -7.23
N ALA A 28 -16.30 9.33 -5.95
CA ALA A 28 -16.21 10.42 -4.97
C ALA A 28 -14.96 10.22 -4.12
N TYR A 29 -14.06 11.21 -4.13
CA TYR A 29 -12.92 11.28 -3.23
C TYR A 29 -13.26 12.30 -2.14
N ILE A 30 -13.42 11.81 -0.92
CA ILE A 30 -13.66 12.65 0.26
C ILE A 30 -12.34 12.77 1.00
N HIS A 31 -11.74 13.96 0.98
CA HIS A 31 -10.57 14.28 1.78
C HIS A 31 -10.97 15.32 2.82
N VAL A 32 -10.87 14.93 4.09
CA VAL A 32 -11.10 15.82 5.23
C VAL A 32 -9.75 16.38 5.64
N PHE A 33 -9.57 17.70 5.55
CA PHE A 33 -8.37 18.37 6.03
C PHE A 33 -8.78 19.57 6.87
N ARG A 34 -7.97 19.87 7.89
CA ARG A 34 -8.22 21.00 8.78
C ARG A 34 -7.38 22.17 8.32
N ILE A 35 -8.00 23.30 7.99
CA ILE A 35 -7.25 24.48 7.52
C ILE A 35 -6.45 25.11 8.68
N GLU A 36 -6.96 24.99 9.91
CA GLU A 36 -6.27 25.46 11.12
C GLU A 36 -5.03 24.62 11.47
N SER A 37 -4.96 23.36 11.00
CA SER A 37 -3.73 22.57 11.07
C SER A 37 -2.75 22.97 9.95
N PHE A 38 -2.72 24.22 9.52
CA PHE A 38 -1.58 24.76 8.77
C PHE A 38 -0.98 26.01 9.43
N LEU A 39 -1.64 26.57 10.46
CA LEU A 39 -1.22 27.79 11.19
C LEU A 39 -1.34 27.66 12.73
N GLY A 40 -1.86 26.54 13.24
CA GLY A 40 -2.05 26.33 14.68
C GLY A 40 -0.76 25.92 15.40
N LYS A 41 -0.78 25.98 16.75
CA LYS A 41 0.32 25.52 17.62
C LYS A 41 0.75 24.06 17.36
N LEU A 42 -0.17 23.22 16.89
CA LEU A 42 0.12 21.83 16.53
C LEU A 42 1.02 21.73 15.30
N GLU A 43 0.92 22.65 14.34
CA GLU A 43 1.79 22.65 13.15
C GLU A 43 3.20 23.08 13.47
N THR A 44 3.37 24.05 14.37
CA THR A 44 4.70 24.40 14.86
C THR A 44 5.36 23.23 15.58
N LEU A 45 4.59 22.42 16.31
CA LEU A 45 5.10 21.18 16.92
C LEU A 45 5.44 20.14 15.85
N THR A 46 4.58 19.93 14.87
CA THR A 46 4.85 19.02 13.75
C THR A 46 6.11 19.42 13.00
N GLY A 47 6.29 20.71 12.69
CA GLY A 47 7.50 21.23 12.07
C GLY A 47 8.77 20.95 12.88
N VAL A 48 8.73 21.15 14.20
CA VAL A 48 9.85 20.79 15.09
C VAL A 48 10.15 19.28 15.04
N VAL A 49 9.12 18.43 15.06
CA VAL A 49 9.30 16.97 14.94
C VAL A 49 9.94 16.60 13.61
N TYR A 50 9.55 17.23 12.50
CA TYR A 50 10.17 17.00 11.19
C TYR A 50 11.63 17.47 11.12
N ILE A 51 11.98 18.57 11.81
CA ILE A 51 13.37 19.03 11.91
C ILE A 51 14.22 18.02 12.69
N VAL A 52 13.73 17.54 13.84
CA VAL A 52 14.40 16.50 14.62
C VAL A 52 14.54 15.22 13.80
N PHE A 53 13.48 14.82 13.10
CA PHE A 53 13.50 13.65 12.21
C PHE A 53 14.52 13.79 11.07
N ALA A 54 14.64 14.99 10.46
CA ALA A 54 15.64 15.26 9.44
C ALA A 54 17.08 15.18 9.99
N ILE A 55 17.33 15.70 11.19
CA ILE A 55 18.65 15.59 11.85
C ILE A 55 19.00 14.11 12.10
N LEU A 56 18.05 13.34 12.66
CA LEU A 56 18.24 11.90 12.88
C LEU A 56 18.52 11.17 11.56
N LEU A 57 17.82 11.53 10.49
CA LEU A 57 18.02 10.94 9.18
C LEU A 57 19.43 11.22 8.64
N VAL A 58 19.96 12.43 8.82
CA VAL A 58 21.34 12.76 8.41
C VAL A 58 22.37 11.95 9.20
N ILE A 59 22.17 11.79 10.52
CA ILE A 59 23.06 10.97 11.36
C ILE A 59 23.04 9.51 10.92
N ILE A 60 21.85 8.95 10.65
CA ILE A 60 21.69 7.58 10.17
C ILE A 60 22.34 7.43 8.79
N ALA A 61 22.09 8.35 7.87
CA ALA A 61 22.67 8.33 6.53
C ALA A 61 24.21 8.43 6.56
N ALA A 62 24.79 9.27 7.43
CA ALA A 62 26.23 9.37 7.59
C ALA A 62 26.84 8.07 8.14
N THR A 63 26.20 7.48 9.15
CA THR A 63 26.63 6.19 9.73
C THR A 63 26.58 5.08 8.69
N GLU A 64 25.52 5.04 7.88
CA GLU A 64 25.34 4.03 6.85
C GLU A 64 26.29 4.23 5.66
N ALA A 65 26.62 5.47 5.32
CA ALA A 65 27.63 5.78 4.31
C ALA A 65 29.03 5.27 4.72
N LEU A 66 29.39 5.39 6.00
CA LEU A 66 30.64 4.82 6.52
C LEU A 66 30.64 3.29 6.39
N ARG A 67 29.56 2.61 6.80
CA ARG A 67 29.42 1.15 6.63
C ARG A 67 29.49 0.71 5.17
N LEU A 68 28.86 1.48 4.27
CA LEU A 68 28.93 1.23 2.84
C LEU A 68 30.38 1.32 2.32
N SER A 69 31.16 2.28 2.83
CA SER A 69 32.56 2.44 2.46
C SER A 69 33.45 1.28 2.95
N GLU A 70 33.14 0.71 4.11
CA GLU A 70 33.87 -0.43 4.68
C GLU A 70 33.53 -1.77 3.98
N LEU A 71 32.24 -2.01 3.68
CA LEU A 71 31.75 -3.28 3.11
C LEU A 71 31.74 -3.31 1.58
N GLY A 72 31.78 -2.14 0.92
CA GLY A 72 31.76 -2.01 -0.53
C GLY A 72 30.60 -2.77 -1.20
N VAL A 73 30.90 -3.59 -2.20
CA VAL A 73 29.88 -4.35 -2.98
C VAL A 73 29.21 -5.45 -2.14
N ALA A 74 29.86 -5.95 -1.09
CA ALA A 74 29.27 -6.98 -0.22
C ALA A 74 28.05 -6.45 0.56
N TYR A 75 27.95 -5.12 0.72
CA TYR A 75 26.82 -4.47 1.37
C TYR A 75 25.48 -4.79 0.69
N PHE A 76 25.44 -4.82 -0.65
CA PHE A 76 24.21 -5.06 -1.42
C PHE A 76 23.74 -6.51 -1.41
N LYS A 77 24.50 -7.45 -0.83
CA LYS A 77 24.06 -8.86 -0.73
C LYS A 77 23.10 -9.09 0.43
N SER A 78 23.08 -8.22 1.43
CA SER A 78 22.21 -8.36 2.60
C SER A 78 20.87 -7.66 2.37
N PHE A 79 19.77 -8.41 2.48
CA PHE A 79 18.41 -7.87 2.42
C PHE A 79 18.18 -6.72 3.42
N TRP A 80 18.76 -6.83 4.62
CA TRP A 80 18.59 -5.82 5.68
C TRP A 80 19.27 -4.50 5.36
N ASN A 81 20.41 -4.57 4.67
CA ASN A 81 21.15 -3.39 4.22
C ASN A 81 20.38 -2.66 3.11
N ILE A 82 19.78 -3.39 2.17
CA ILE A 82 18.88 -2.81 1.16
C ILE A 82 17.66 -2.16 1.82
N ALA A 83 17.07 -2.80 2.84
CA ALA A 83 15.96 -2.24 3.59
C ALA A 83 16.35 -0.95 4.34
N GLU A 84 17.57 -0.86 4.86
CA GLU A 84 18.12 0.36 5.49
C GLU A 84 18.23 1.50 4.46
N LEU A 85 18.84 1.23 3.30
CA LEU A 85 18.97 2.21 2.22
C LEU A 85 17.60 2.69 1.74
N LEU A 86 16.62 1.78 1.64
CA LEU A 86 15.24 2.11 1.28
C LEU A 86 14.58 3.00 2.35
N SER A 87 14.77 2.71 3.65
CA SER A 87 14.28 3.58 4.73
C SER A 87 14.87 4.98 4.66
N ILE A 88 16.18 5.11 4.42
CA ILE A 88 16.85 6.41 4.27
C ILE A 88 16.27 7.17 3.07
N ALA A 89 16.12 6.51 1.92
CA ALA A 89 15.57 7.13 0.71
C ALA A 89 14.11 7.60 0.91
N LEU A 90 13.26 6.76 1.50
CA LEU A 90 11.87 7.10 1.81
C LEU A 90 11.76 8.22 2.85
N GLY A 91 12.63 8.21 3.86
CA GLY A 91 12.70 9.27 4.86
C GLY A 91 13.12 10.61 4.24
N ALA A 92 14.14 10.61 3.38
CA ALA A 92 14.62 11.82 2.70
C ALA A 92 13.52 12.38 1.78
N ALA A 93 12.86 11.52 0.99
CA ALA A 93 11.73 11.90 0.16
C ALA A 93 10.57 12.49 0.98
N SER A 94 10.29 11.92 2.16
CA SER A 94 9.24 12.42 3.07
C SER A 94 9.56 13.82 3.58
N VAL A 95 10.81 14.09 3.99
CA VAL A 95 11.27 15.40 4.46
C VAL A 95 11.19 16.44 3.34
N VAL A 96 11.71 16.13 2.15
CA VAL A 96 11.67 17.04 0.99
C VAL A 96 10.22 17.39 0.63
N THR A 97 9.36 16.38 0.53
CA THR A 97 7.94 16.55 0.20
C THR A 97 7.20 17.36 1.26
N TYR A 98 7.55 17.21 2.54
CA TYR A 98 7.00 18.01 3.63
C TYR A 98 7.35 19.51 3.50
N PHE A 99 8.60 19.84 3.17
CA PHE A 99 8.98 21.24 2.92
C PHE A 99 8.27 21.83 1.70
N ILE A 100 8.08 21.05 0.64
CA ILE A 100 7.28 21.46 -0.52
C ILE A 100 5.83 21.72 -0.09
N LYS A 101 5.22 20.80 0.68
CA LYS A 101 3.87 20.98 1.22
C LYS A 101 3.77 22.28 2.02
N MET A 102 4.75 22.57 2.88
CA MET A 102 4.77 23.78 3.70
C MET A 102 4.82 25.05 2.84
N SER A 103 5.71 25.08 1.84
CA SER A 103 5.82 26.21 0.90
C SER A 103 4.53 26.46 0.13
N VAL A 104 3.89 25.39 -0.37
CA VAL A 104 2.60 25.47 -1.08
C VAL A 104 1.49 25.90 -0.12
N ALA A 105 1.48 25.41 1.11
CA ALA A 105 0.51 25.79 2.13
C ALA A 105 0.56 27.30 2.41
N THR A 106 1.75 27.85 2.70
CA THR A 106 1.93 29.28 2.98
C THR A 106 1.42 30.14 1.82
N ARG A 107 1.81 29.82 0.57
CA ARG A 107 1.35 30.56 -0.62
C ARG A 107 -0.15 30.48 -0.84
N THR A 108 -0.75 29.32 -0.58
CA THR A 108 -2.20 29.10 -0.75
C THR A 108 -2.99 29.85 0.31
N LEU A 109 -2.48 29.87 1.56
CA LEU A 109 -3.10 30.56 2.69
C LEU A 109 -2.97 32.07 2.59
N GLU A 110 -1.84 32.59 2.10
CA GLU A 110 -1.66 34.02 1.81
C GLU A 110 -2.68 34.50 0.78
N LYS A 111 -2.81 33.79 -0.35
CA LYS A 111 -3.81 34.09 -1.39
C LYS A 111 -5.24 34.07 -0.84
N PHE A 112 -5.55 33.13 0.05
CA PHE A 112 -6.85 33.05 0.69
C PHE A 112 -7.11 34.21 1.67
N ARG A 113 -6.07 34.66 2.38
CA ARG A 113 -6.17 35.78 3.33
C ARG A 113 -6.31 37.13 2.63
N THR A 114 -5.66 37.31 1.47
CA THR A 114 -5.71 38.55 0.70
C THR A 114 -7.05 38.78 0.00
N ASP A 115 -7.71 37.71 -0.48
CA ASP A 115 -9.00 37.81 -1.17
C ASP A 115 -9.91 36.63 -0.81
N PRO A 116 -10.74 36.76 0.24
CA PRO A 116 -11.64 35.70 0.70
C PRO A 116 -12.76 35.36 -0.30
N HIS A 117 -13.03 36.21 -1.28
CA HIS A 117 -14.13 36.04 -2.24
C HIS A 117 -13.70 35.34 -3.53
N LYS A 118 -12.39 35.24 -3.78
CA LYS A 118 -11.83 34.54 -4.94
C LYS A 118 -11.64 33.05 -4.66
N PHE A 119 -11.96 32.21 -5.64
CA PHE A 119 -11.71 30.77 -5.55
C PHE A 119 -10.20 30.48 -5.45
N VAL A 120 -9.77 29.86 -4.35
CA VAL A 120 -8.40 29.42 -4.13
C VAL A 120 -8.30 27.90 -4.32
N ASN A 121 -7.35 27.47 -5.14
CA ASN A 121 -7.17 26.05 -5.46
C ASN A 121 -6.44 25.30 -4.33
N PHE A 122 -7.19 24.65 -3.46
CA PHE A 122 -6.64 23.74 -2.43
C PHE A 122 -6.26 22.35 -2.97
N GLN A 123 -6.45 22.04 -4.26
CA GLN A 123 -6.14 20.71 -4.80
C GLN A 123 -4.66 20.39 -4.68
N GLU A 124 -3.81 21.35 -5.00
CA GLU A 124 -2.36 21.17 -4.95
C GLU A 124 -1.89 20.86 -3.51
N LEU A 125 -2.40 21.60 -2.52
CA LEU A 125 -2.10 21.36 -1.11
C LEU A 125 -2.55 19.97 -0.65
N VAL A 126 -3.77 19.55 -1.01
CA VAL A 126 -4.30 18.22 -0.65
C VAL A 126 -3.49 17.10 -1.31
N THR A 127 -3.04 17.29 -2.56
CA THR A 127 -2.21 16.30 -3.22
C THR A 127 -0.86 16.14 -2.52
N TRP A 128 -0.21 17.23 -2.12
CA TRP A 128 1.06 17.15 -1.39
C TRP A 128 0.90 16.53 0.00
N ASP A 129 -0.20 16.86 0.71
CA ASP A 129 -0.51 16.24 2.00
C ASP A 129 -0.70 14.73 1.89
N ARG A 130 -1.42 14.29 0.85
CA ARG A 130 -1.59 12.87 0.55
C ARG A 130 -0.26 12.17 0.24
N GLN A 131 0.62 12.79 -0.55
CA GLN A 131 1.93 12.23 -0.88
C GLN A 131 2.80 12.06 0.38
N VAL A 132 2.82 13.05 1.27
CA VAL A 132 3.54 12.94 2.55
C VAL A 132 2.98 11.79 3.39
N SER A 133 1.66 11.65 3.48
CA SER A 133 1.02 10.57 4.23
C SER A 133 1.34 9.18 3.66
N GLU A 134 1.29 9.02 2.33
CA GLU A 134 1.60 7.76 1.65
C GLU A 134 3.09 7.37 1.81
N LEU A 135 4.01 8.34 1.70
CA LEU A 135 5.44 8.12 1.94
C LEU A 135 5.73 7.71 3.40
N LEU A 136 5.13 8.42 4.37
CA LEU A 136 5.29 8.08 5.79
C LEU A 136 4.70 6.71 6.13
N ALA A 137 3.52 6.37 5.60
CA ALA A 137 2.91 5.06 5.81
C ALA A 137 3.84 3.94 5.30
N THR A 138 4.44 4.15 4.12
CA THR A 138 5.41 3.21 3.54
C THR A 138 6.68 3.12 4.39
N LEU A 139 7.21 4.26 4.86
CA LEU A 139 8.38 4.30 5.73
C LEU A 139 8.15 3.57 7.05
N VAL A 140 7.00 3.80 7.69
CA VAL A 140 6.61 3.11 8.94
C VAL A 140 6.48 1.62 8.68
N PHE A 141 5.84 1.22 7.58
CA PHE A 141 5.74 -0.19 7.20
C PHE A 141 7.11 -0.87 7.05
N VAL A 142 8.05 -0.25 6.33
CA VAL A 142 9.42 -0.76 6.20
C VAL A 142 10.12 -0.81 7.56
N SER A 143 9.95 0.23 8.39
CA SER A 143 10.51 0.30 9.73
C SER A 143 9.98 -0.81 10.64
N THR A 144 8.68 -1.12 10.55
CA THR A 144 8.06 -2.25 11.27
C THR A 144 8.68 -3.58 10.83
N ILE A 145 8.90 -3.81 9.54
CA ILE A 145 9.58 -5.01 9.04
C ILE A 145 11.01 -5.09 9.59
N LYS A 146 11.73 -3.98 9.69
CA LYS A 146 13.07 -3.95 10.28
C LYS A 146 13.07 -4.33 11.76
N VAL A 147 12.08 -3.83 12.53
CA VAL A 147 11.91 -4.24 13.92
C VAL A 147 11.70 -5.76 14.01
N LEU A 148 10.85 -6.34 13.16
CA LEU A 148 10.69 -7.80 13.08
C LEU A 148 11.99 -8.53 12.72
N GLY A 149 12.83 -7.91 11.89
CA GLY A 149 14.17 -8.38 11.58
C GLY A 149 15.08 -8.48 12.80
N HIS A 150 15.13 -7.43 13.61
CA HIS A 150 15.90 -7.43 14.85
C HIS A 150 15.36 -8.44 15.88
N MET A 151 14.03 -8.66 15.91
CA MET A 151 13.39 -9.65 16.79
C MET A 151 13.80 -11.10 16.48
N LYS A 152 14.35 -11.40 15.29
CA LYS A 152 14.88 -12.73 14.97
C LYS A 152 16.00 -13.19 15.91
N SER A 153 16.63 -12.26 16.63
CA SER A 153 17.62 -12.58 17.66
C SER A 153 17.01 -13.23 18.91
N LEU A 154 15.70 -13.10 19.15
CA LEU A 154 15.02 -13.75 20.28
C LEU A 154 14.90 -15.25 20.03
N ARG A 155 15.25 -16.07 21.03
CA ARG A 155 15.29 -17.55 20.92
C ARG A 155 13.98 -18.14 20.36
N GLN A 156 12.83 -17.62 20.80
CA GLN A 156 11.51 -18.07 20.34
C GLN A 156 11.27 -17.77 18.85
N PHE A 157 11.64 -16.56 18.39
CA PHE A 157 11.52 -16.17 16.98
C PHE A 157 12.54 -16.90 16.10
N LYS A 158 13.74 -17.19 16.60
CA LYS A 158 14.76 -17.94 15.85
C LYS A 158 14.31 -19.35 15.49
N VAL A 159 13.64 -20.06 16.41
CA VAL A 159 13.08 -21.39 16.14
C VAL A 159 11.97 -21.31 15.09
N LEU A 160 11.05 -20.35 15.23
CA LEU A 160 9.98 -20.13 14.26
C LEU A 160 10.53 -19.82 12.86
N VAL A 161 11.46 -18.87 12.76
CA VAL A 161 12.09 -18.48 11.49
C VAL A 161 12.91 -19.62 10.89
N GLY A 162 13.58 -20.43 11.72
CA GLY A 162 14.29 -21.63 11.29
C GLY A 162 13.34 -22.65 10.64
N ALA A 163 12.22 -22.98 11.30
CA ALA A 163 11.22 -23.87 10.73
C ALA A 163 10.62 -23.34 9.42
N PHE A 164 10.35 -22.03 9.35
CA PHE A 164 9.91 -21.38 8.11
C PHE A 164 10.96 -21.42 7.00
N SER A 165 12.24 -21.28 7.34
CA SER A 165 13.36 -21.32 6.38
C SER A 165 13.54 -22.71 5.80
N GLU A 166 13.44 -23.76 6.62
CA GLU A 166 13.49 -25.16 6.15
C GLU A 166 12.29 -25.47 5.22
N ALA A 167 11.09 -25.02 5.59
CA ALA A 167 9.90 -25.20 4.76
C ALA A 167 9.85 -24.26 3.53
N TRP A 168 10.69 -23.21 3.47
CA TRP A 168 10.63 -22.17 2.44
C TRP A 168 10.74 -22.74 1.03
N ASN A 169 11.61 -23.74 0.84
CA ASN A 169 11.82 -24.36 -0.46
C ASN A 169 10.56 -25.06 -1.00
N HIS A 170 9.71 -25.60 -0.12
CA HIS A 170 8.43 -26.18 -0.50
C HIS A 170 7.35 -25.11 -0.70
N ILE A 171 7.32 -24.09 0.16
CA ILE A 171 6.37 -22.98 0.10
C ILE A 171 6.56 -22.19 -1.21
N GLN A 172 7.79 -21.90 -1.63
CA GLN A 172 8.05 -21.14 -2.86
C GLN A 172 7.54 -21.87 -4.11
N GLY A 173 7.76 -23.19 -4.20
CA GLY A 173 7.29 -23.99 -5.34
C GLY A 173 5.76 -24.00 -5.42
N PHE A 174 5.11 -24.13 -4.27
CA PHE A 174 3.66 -24.03 -4.18
C PHE A 174 3.13 -22.65 -4.55
N ALA A 175 3.79 -21.58 -4.07
CA ALA A 175 3.41 -20.21 -4.38
C ALA A 175 3.41 -19.93 -5.89
N VAL A 176 4.38 -20.48 -6.64
CA VAL A 176 4.42 -20.35 -8.11
C VAL A 176 3.20 -21.01 -8.75
N ILE A 177 2.83 -22.23 -8.35
CA ILE A 177 1.64 -22.93 -8.89
C ILE A 177 0.38 -22.11 -8.63
N VAL A 178 0.22 -21.62 -7.40
CA VAL A 178 -0.91 -20.76 -7.01
C VAL A 178 -0.94 -19.49 -7.86
N LEU A 179 0.20 -18.80 -8.02
CA LEU A 179 0.30 -17.59 -8.83
C LEU A 179 -0.08 -17.83 -10.30
N VAL A 180 0.38 -18.93 -10.91
CA VAL A 180 0.03 -19.28 -12.29
C VAL A 180 -1.47 -19.48 -12.45
N ILE A 181 -2.11 -20.19 -11.50
CA ILE A 181 -3.57 -20.39 -11.50
C ILE A 181 -4.30 -19.05 -11.33
N PHE A 182 -3.89 -18.22 -10.38
CA PHE A 182 -4.50 -16.90 -10.16
C PHE A 182 -4.37 -15.98 -11.38
N CYS A 183 -3.18 -15.92 -11.97
CA CYS A 183 -2.92 -15.11 -13.16
C CYS A 183 -3.70 -15.63 -14.36
N GLY A 184 -3.70 -16.95 -14.60
CA GLY A 184 -4.42 -17.60 -15.69
C GLY A 184 -5.93 -17.41 -15.60
N PHE A 185 -6.54 -17.76 -14.46
CA PHE A 185 -7.98 -17.55 -14.25
C PHE A 185 -8.36 -16.06 -14.20
N GLY A 186 -7.47 -15.19 -13.73
CA GLY A 186 -7.66 -13.74 -13.77
C GLY A 186 -7.70 -13.17 -15.19
N GLN A 187 -6.78 -13.61 -16.06
CA GLN A 187 -6.76 -13.24 -17.48
C GLN A 187 -7.96 -13.82 -18.22
N LEU A 188 -8.28 -15.09 -18.01
CA LEU A 188 -9.47 -15.74 -18.58
C LEU A 188 -10.75 -15.00 -18.18
N ALA A 189 -10.88 -14.62 -16.90
CA ALA A 189 -12.02 -13.85 -16.42
C ALA A 189 -12.14 -12.47 -17.09
N ARG A 190 -11.00 -11.81 -17.33
CA ARG A 190 -10.97 -10.56 -18.07
C ARG A 190 -11.39 -10.75 -19.53
N LEU A 191 -10.94 -11.80 -20.20
CA LEU A 191 -11.32 -12.07 -21.59
C LEU A 191 -12.82 -12.35 -21.73
N LEU A 192 -13.39 -13.11 -20.80
CA LEU A 192 -14.78 -13.56 -20.90
C LEU A 192 -15.80 -12.57 -20.33
N PHE A 193 -15.41 -11.76 -19.35
CA PHE A 193 -16.33 -10.86 -18.65
C PHE A 193 -15.88 -9.38 -18.68
N GLY A 194 -14.72 -9.06 -19.26
CA GLY A 194 -14.16 -7.71 -19.22
C GLY A 194 -14.94 -6.68 -20.02
N SER A 195 -15.70 -7.08 -21.03
CA SER A 195 -16.60 -6.20 -21.79
C SER A 195 -17.90 -5.90 -21.03
N SER A 196 -18.44 -6.87 -20.30
CA SER A 196 -19.73 -6.74 -19.62
C SER A 196 -19.63 -6.27 -18.17
N LEU A 197 -18.50 -6.48 -17.49
CA LEU A 197 -18.34 -6.21 -16.06
C LEU A 197 -17.12 -5.34 -15.78
N TRP A 198 -17.36 -4.19 -15.14
CA TRP A 198 -16.32 -3.24 -14.75
C TRP A 198 -15.20 -3.83 -13.89
N ASN A 199 -15.56 -4.76 -12.99
CA ASN A 199 -14.61 -5.46 -12.13
C ASN A 199 -13.59 -6.30 -12.91
N TYR A 200 -13.93 -6.73 -14.13
CA TYR A 200 -13.05 -7.54 -14.98
C TYR A 200 -12.42 -6.74 -16.14
N ALA A 201 -12.75 -5.46 -16.28
CA ALA A 201 -12.27 -4.63 -17.39
C ALA A 201 -10.75 -4.41 -17.40
N ARG A 202 -10.11 -4.38 -16.22
CA ARG A 202 -8.65 -4.23 -16.06
C ARG A 202 -8.07 -5.42 -15.32
N SER A 203 -6.86 -5.84 -15.70
CA SER A 203 -6.16 -7.00 -15.11
C SER A 203 -6.07 -6.92 -13.57
N PRO A 204 -5.64 -5.80 -12.96
CA PRO A 204 -5.53 -5.71 -11.50
C PRO A 204 -6.87 -5.87 -10.78
N ARG A 205 -7.95 -5.36 -11.39
CA ARG A 205 -9.32 -5.51 -10.83
C ARG A 205 -9.82 -6.95 -10.95
N ALA A 206 -9.52 -7.61 -12.07
CA ALA A 206 -9.85 -9.01 -12.28
C ALA A 206 -9.12 -9.91 -11.27
N TRP A 207 -7.82 -9.69 -11.05
CA TRP A 207 -7.04 -10.42 -10.05
C TRP A 207 -7.55 -10.16 -8.63
N SER A 208 -7.82 -8.91 -8.26
CA SER A 208 -8.40 -8.57 -6.96
C SER A 208 -9.74 -9.29 -6.73
N SER A 209 -10.61 -9.33 -7.74
CA SER A 209 -11.88 -10.05 -7.65
C SER A 209 -11.71 -11.56 -7.49
N ARG A 210 -10.71 -12.17 -8.15
CA ARG A 210 -10.39 -13.61 -7.97
C ARG A 210 -9.76 -13.88 -6.60
N PHE A 211 -8.96 -12.96 -6.09
CA PHE A 211 -8.40 -13.04 -4.75
C PHE A 211 -9.47 -12.93 -3.66
N SER A 212 -10.41 -11.99 -3.78
CA SER A 212 -11.58 -11.92 -2.88
C SER A 212 -12.38 -13.21 -2.91
N LEU A 213 -12.56 -13.82 -4.09
CA LEU A 213 -13.24 -15.10 -4.21
C LEU A 213 -12.47 -16.24 -3.53
N PHE A 214 -11.14 -16.27 -3.65
CA PHE A 214 -10.30 -17.23 -2.94
C PHE A 214 -10.41 -17.10 -1.41
N LEU A 215 -10.55 -15.87 -0.91
CA LEU A 215 -10.84 -15.60 0.50
C LEU A 215 -12.28 -15.97 0.92
N GLY A 216 -13.10 -16.51 0.01
CA GLY A 216 -14.48 -16.90 0.29
C GLY A 216 -15.47 -15.75 0.27
N GLN A 217 -15.07 -14.54 -0.14
CA GLN A 217 -16.01 -13.43 -0.26
C GLN A 217 -16.91 -13.64 -1.47
N PRO A 218 -18.25 -13.66 -1.30
CA PRO A 218 -19.17 -13.84 -2.41
C PRO A 218 -19.02 -12.69 -3.40
N GLY A 219 -18.72 -13.02 -4.66
CA GLY A 219 -18.57 -12.03 -5.73
C GLY A 219 -19.87 -11.26 -5.95
N ASN A 220 -19.76 -10.00 -6.38
CA ASN A 220 -20.88 -9.10 -6.63
C ASN A 220 -22.03 -9.80 -7.39
N GLY A 221 -23.26 -9.68 -6.91
CA GLY A 221 -24.45 -10.31 -7.53
C GLY A 221 -24.66 -9.97 -9.02
N LYS A 222 -24.07 -8.87 -9.49
CA LYS A 222 -24.02 -8.48 -10.91
C LYS A 222 -23.21 -9.44 -11.78
N LEU A 223 -22.30 -10.23 -11.20
CA LEU A 223 -21.65 -11.33 -11.91
C LEU A 223 -22.72 -12.22 -12.52
N TYR A 224 -23.82 -12.51 -11.80
CA TYR A 224 -24.90 -13.42 -12.21
C TYR A 224 -25.76 -12.94 -13.40
N ALA A 225 -25.56 -11.72 -13.92
CA ALA A 225 -26.30 -11.22 -15.08
C ALA A 225 -25.58 -11.39 -16.44
N ALA A 226 -24.25 -11.49 -16.48
CA ALA A 226 -23.46 -11.52 -17.73
C ALA A 226 -23.64 -12.75 -18.66
N ASN A 227 -23.49 -14.00 -18.16
CA ASN A 227 -23.67 -15.23 -18.95
C ASN A 227 -24.09 -16.41 -18.09
N ARG A 228 -25.24 -17.03 -18.39
CA ARG A 228 -25.88 -18.05 -17.53
C ARG A 228 -25.06 -19.33 -17.35
N VAL A 229 -24.34 -19.77 -18.39
CA VAL A 229 -23.62 -21.06 -18.41
C VAL A 229 -22.12 -20.91 -18.11
N LEU A 230 -21.45 -19.98 -18.78
CA LEU A 230 -19.98 -19.88 -18.74
C LEU A 230 -19.46 -19.45 -17.36
N ARG A 231 -20.24 -18.68 -16.61
CA ARG A 231 -19.86 -18.11 -15.32
C ARG A 231 -19.87 -19.13 -14.17
N PRO A 232 -20.93 -19.92 -13.94
CA PRO A 232 -20.89 -21.01 -12.96
C PRO A 232 -19.77 -22.00 -13.26
N LEU A 233 -19.52 -22.29 -14.54
CA LEU A 233 -18.45 -23.19 -14.96
C LEU A 233 -17.07 -22.68 -14.54
N ILE A 234 -16.75 -21.41 -14.81
CA ILE A 234 -15.45 -20.81 -14.45
C ILE A 234 -15.32 -20.63 -12.95
N TYR A 235 -16.41 -20.27 -12.27
CA TYR A 235 -16.43 -20.22 -10.81
C TYR A 235 -16.12 -21.59 -10.21
N PHE A 236 -16.83 -22.63 -10.66
CA PHE A 236 -16.63 -24.00 -10.23
C PHE A 236 -15.21 -24.49 -10.54
N ALA A 237 -14.73 -24.29 -11.77
CA ALA A 237 -13.39 -24.69 -12.18
C ALA A 237 -12.30 -23.99 -11.34
N PHE A 238 -12.45 -22.69 -11.07
CA PHE A 238 -11.53 -21.96 -10.21
C PHE A 238 -11.54 -22.51 -8.77
N THR A 239 -12.71 -22.60 -8.14
CA THR A 239 -12.85 -23.09 -6.76
C THR A 239 -12.39 -24.53 -6.61
N PHE A 240 -12.71 -25.39 -7.57
CA PHE A 240 -12.24 -26.77 -7.60
C PHE A 240 -10.72 -26.82 -7.68
N MET A 241 -10.12 -26.10 -8.63
CA MET A 241 -8.67 -26.12 -8.83
C MET A 241 -7.92 -25.52 -7.65
N THR A 242 -8.39 -24.42 -7.06
CA THR A 242 -7.76 -23.83 -5.87
C THR A 242 -7.88 -24.75 -4.66
N THR A 243 -9.04 -25.39 -4.45
CA THR A 243 -9.22 -26.35 -3.36
C THR A 243 -8.31 -27.56 -3.55
N PHE A 244 -8.26 -28.11 -4.76
CA PHE A 244 -7.38 -29.22 -5.10
C PHE A 244 -5.92 -28.88 -4.80
N VAL A 245 -5.46 -27.70 -5.21
CA VAL A 245 -4.08 -27.24 -4.97
C VAL A 245 -3.80 -27.06 -3.48
N ILE A 246 -4.69 -26.44 -2.71
CA ILE A 246 -4.56 -26.32 -1.24
C ILE A 246 -4.48 -27.69 -0.58
N VAL A 247 -5.37 -28.63 -0.95
CA VAL A 247 -5.38 -29.98 -0.37
C VAL A 247 -4.08 -30.71 -0.67
N ASN A 248 -3.60 -30.68 -1.91
CA ASN A 248 -2.33 -31.32 -2.28
C ASN A 248 -1.13 -30.71 -1.56
N PHE A 249 -1.14 -29.41 -1.31
CA PHE A 249 -0.09 -28.76 -0.52
C PHE A 249 -0.10 -29.18 0.93
N SER A 250 -1.28 -29.21 1.56
CA SER A 250 -1.43 -29.72 2.93
C SER A 250 -0.95 -31.17 3.04
N LEU A 251 -1.33 -32.02 2.07
CA LEU A 251 -0.87 -33.41 2.00
C LEU A 251 0.64 -33.51 1.79
N GLY A 252 1.21 -32.68 0.91
CA GLY A 252 2.65 -32.65 0.65
C GLY A 252 3.46 -32.25 1.88
N ILE A 253 3.02 -31.24 2.63
CA ILE A 253 3.67 -30.84 3.89
C ILE A 253 3.53 -31.94 4.95
N LEU A 254 2.34 -32.50 5.12
CA LEU A 254 2.11 -33.56 6.12
C LEU A 254 2.96 -34.80 5.82
N SER A 255 2.97 -35.26 4.56
CA SER A 255 3.76 -36.42 4.15
C SER A 255 5.26 -36.21 4.38
N ASN A 256 5.80 -35.03 4.05
CA ASN A 256 7.20 -34.73 4.33
C ASN A 256 7.48 -34.61 5.84
N GLY A 257 6.53 -34.08 6.61
CA GLY A 257 6.62 -34.02 8.06
C GLY A 257 6.69 -35.41 8.71
N PHE A 258 5.92 -36.38 8.22
CA PHE A 258 5.94 -37.77 8.72
C PHE A 258 7.21 -38.54 8.35
N ILE A 259 7.85 -38.23 7.22
CA ILE A 259 9.10 -38.90 6.78
C ILE A 259 10.32 -38.37 7.55
N SER A 260 10.24 -37.16 8.12
CA SER A 260 11.35 -36.52 8.85
C SER A 260 11.42 -36.87 10.35
N PHE A 261 10.50 -37.70 10.86
CA PHE A 261 10.49 -38.24 12.23
C PHE A 261 10.83 -39.73 12.20
#